data_AF-A0A962ULB5-F1
#
_entry.id   AF-A0A962ULB5-F1
#
_cell.length_a   1.000
_cell.length_b   1.000
_cell.length_c   1.000
_cell.angle_alpha   90.00
_cell.angle_beta   90.00
_cell.angle_gamma   90.00
#
_symmetry.space_group_name_H-M   'P 1'
#
loop_
_entity.id
_entity.type
_entity.pdbx_description
1 polymer ?
#
loop_
_entity_poly.entity_id
_entity_poly.type
_entity_poly.pdbx_seq_one_letter_code
_entity_poly.pdbx_strand_id
1 'polypeptide(L)'
;TAWLPGVLVDGLAAAAGWGAALSGVVALYFMQRIYRIPARPYWDHWQVLTSFYGSMLVLGGLFVGFSTAVLAIMAGSGFAPTLAVLALPVCAGLLLEVLGLWRHAHDMQHSSGEGKAGHYLQSTEFGKTYMARNIVLGALLPMVAGLALGGVEGVPGVFLWGVVTLLAIVAAVIGRAIFYAVVVPTTMPGAFFWKNAGFQQHARETGLADMPQVGVLADAH
;
A
#
# COMPACT_ATOMS: atom_id res chain seq x y z
N THR A 1 22.33 -22.56 -35.26
CA THR A 1 21.02 -23.24 -35.45
C THR A 1 20.24 -23.13 -34.16
N ALA A 2 19.02 -22.58 -34.18
CA ALA A 2 18.20 -22.49 -32.97
C ALA A 2 17.76 -23.91 -32.55
N TRP A 3 17.95 -24.26 -31.28
CA TRP A 3 17.65 -25.60 -30.72
C TRP A 3 16.16 -25.93 -30.65
N LEU A 4 15.28 -24.93 -30.81
CA LEU A 4 13.82 -25.05 -30.80
C LEU A 4 13.22 -24.26 -31.97
N PRO A 5 12.10 -24.71 -32.57
CA PRO A 5 11.37 -23.93 -33.56
C PRO A 5 10.90 -22.59 -32.98
N GLY A 6 11.08 -21.48 -33.72
CA GLY A 6 10.71 -20.14 -33.26
C GLY A 6 9.25 -20.03 -32.78
N VAL A 7 8.32 -20.64 -33.53
CA VAL A 7 6.89 -20.69 -33.17
C VAL A 7 6.65 -21.32 -31.80
N LEU A 8 7.43 -22.34 -31.43
CA LEU A 8 7.31 -23.00 -30.13
C LEU A 8 7.85 -22.10 -29.01
N VAL A 9 8.95 -21.40 -29.25
CA VAL A 9 9.52 -20.44 -28.29
C VAL A 9 8.55 -19.29 -28.05
N ASP A 10 8.00 -18.70 -29.11
CA ASP A 10 7.04 -17.59 -29.02
C ASP A 10 5.74 -18.02 -28.32
N GLY A 11 5.25 -19.22 -28.63
CA GLY A 11 4.07 -19.80 -27.98
C GLY A 11 4.28 -20.02 -26.48
N LEU A 12 5.43 -20.58 -26.08
CA LEU A 12 5.77 -20.78 -24.68
C LEU A 12 5.96 -19.46 -23.94
N ALA A 13 6.62 -18.47 -24.55
CA ALA A 13 6.81 -17.14 -23.97
C ALA A 13 5.47 -16.44 -23.75
N ALA A 14 4.55 -16.49 -24.72
CA ALA A 14 3.21 -15.93 -24.58
C ALA A 14 2.39 -16.64 -23.50
N ALA A 15 2.42 -17.99 -23.47
CA ALA A 15 1.72 -18.77 -22.45
C ALA A 15 2.24 -18.48 -21.04
N ALA A 16 3.57 -18.40 -20.86
CA ALA A 16 4.18 -18.05 -19.59
C ALA A 16 3.85 -16.61 -19.18
N GLY A 17 3.87 -15.66 -20.12
CA GLY A 17 3.53 -14.26 -19.87
C GLY A 17 2.08 -14.07 -19.41
N TRP A 18 1.13 -14.64 -20.15
CA TRP A 18 -0.29 -14.61 -19.77
C TRP A 18 -0.57 -15.37 -18.48
N GLY A 19 0.08 -16.53 -18.30
CA GLY A 19 0.00 -17.31 -17.07
C GLY A 19 0.47 -16.51 -15.86
N ALA A 20 1.61 -15.83 -15.96
CA ALA A 20 2.14 -14.97 -14.90
C ALA A 20 1.23 -13.77 -14.62
N ALA A 21 0.73 -13.09 -15.65
CA ALA A 21 -0.15 -11.94 -15.50
C ALA A 21 -1.46 -12.30 -14.76
N LEU A 22 -2.12 -13.40 -15.15
CA LEU A 22 -3.37 -13.84 -14.53
C LEU A 22 -3.15 -14.43 -13.14
N SER A 23 -2.13 -15.28 -12.97
CA SER A 23 -1.84 -15.88 -11.67
C SER A 23 -1.42 -14.84 -10.63
N GLY A 24 -0.74 -13.76 -11.03
CA GLY A 24 -0.40 -12.66 -10.12
C GLY A 24 -1.62 -11.97 -9.53
N VAL A 25 -2.62 -11.66 -10.35
CA VAL A 25 -3.90 -11.07 -9.92
C VAL A 25 -4.62 -12.02 -8.95
N VAL A 26 -4.71 -13.31 -9.30
CA VAL A 26 -5.35 -14.33 -8.46
C VAL A 26 -4.60 -14.53 -7.13
N ALA A 27 -3.26 -14.55 -7.16
CA ALA A 27 -2.44 -14.69 -5.97
C ALA A 27 -2.66 -13.54 -4.98
N LEU A 28 -2.79 -12.30 -5.47
CA LEU A 28 -3.08 -11.13 -4.63
C LEU A 28 -4.46 -11.23 -3.97
N TYR A 29 -5.46 -11.82 -4.63
CA TYR A 29 -6.75 -12.10 -3.99
C TYR A 29 -6.59 -13.03 -2.78
N PHE A 30 -5.81 -14.10 -2.90
CA PHE A 30 -5.57 -15.01 -1.79
C PHE A 30 -4.74 -14.36 -0.69
N MET A 31 -3.72 -13.56 -1.06
CA MET A 31 -2.91 -12.81 -0.09
C MET A 31 -3.76 -11.83 0.74
N GLN A 32 -4.65 -11.05 0.13
CA GLN A 32 -5.49 -10.14 0.93
C GLN A 32 -6.48 -10.91 1.82
N ARG A 33 -6.99 -12.07 1.36
CA ARG A 33 -7.93 -12.90 2.13
C ARG A 33 -7.33 -13.42 3.43
N ILE A 34 -6.07 -13.86 3.42
CA ILE A 34 -5.43 -14.39 4.64
C ILE A 34 -5.21 -13.31 5.71
N TYR A 35 -5.17 -12.04 5.31
CA TYR A 35 -5.04 -10.92 6.24
C TYR A 35 -6.36 -10.51 6.88
N ARG A 36 -7.51 -10.86 6.31
CA ARG A 36 -8.83 -10.49 6.82
C ARG A 36 -9.32 -11.48 7.86
N ILE A 37 -8.91 -11.25 9.11
CA ILE A 37 -9.25 -12.09 10.26
C ILE A 37 -10.40 -11.44 11.04
N PRO A 38 -11.60 -12.05 11.14
CA PRO A 38 -12.77 -11.45 11.80
C PRO A 38 -12.54 -11.02 13.26
N ALA A 39 -11.63 -11.70 13.96
CA ALA A 39 -11.24 -11.35 15.33
C ALA A 39 -10.42 -10.05 15.45
N ARG A 40 -9.97 -9.47 14.33
CA ARG A 40 -9.12 -8.27 14.29
C ARG A 40 -9.78 -7.20 13.42
N PRO A 41 -10.68 -6.36 13.99
CA PRO A 41 -11.50 -5.42 13.22
C PRO A 41 -10.71 -4.44 12.34
N TYR A 42 -9.49 -4.07 12.75
CA TYR A 42 -8.62 -3.20 11.96
C TYR A 42 -8.18 -3.86 10.64
N TRP A 43 -8.02 -5.19 10.62
CA TRP A 43 -7.63 -5.99 9.46
C TRP A 43 -8.81 -6.48 8.63
N ASP A 44 -9.94 -6.82 9.27
CA ASP A 44 -11.13 -7.31 8.56
C ASP A 44 -11.94 -6.18 7.93
N HIS A 45 -11.32 -5.50 6.97
CA HIS A 45 -11.95 -4.45 6.18
C HIS A 45 -11.60 -4.62 4.71
N TRP A 46 -12.51 -4.24 3.81
CA TRP A 46 -12.30 -4.35 2.37
C TRP A 46 -11.18 -3.44 1.85
N GLN A 47 -10.74 -2.46 2.65
CA GLN A 47 -9.58 -1.62 2.34
C GLN A 47 -8.28 -2.44 2.18
N VAL A 48 -8.15 -3.60 2.82
CA VAL A 48 -7.01 -4.49 2.56
C VAL A 48 -6.96 -4.88 1.08
N LEU A 49 -8.11 -5.17 0.47
CA LEU A 49 -8.20 -5.45 -0.96
C LEU A 49 -7.76 -4.24 -1.78
N THR A 50 -8.26 -3.03 -1.48
CA THR A 50 -7.85 -1.84 -2.24
C THR A 50 -6.37 -1.53 -2.09
N SER A 51 -5.76 -1.80 -0.94
CA SER A 51 -4.35 -1.51 -0.76
C SER A 51 -3.42 -2.52 -1.43
N PHE A 52 -3.84 -3.79 -1.51
CA PHE A 52 -3.10 -4.79 -2.28
C PHE A 52 -3.15 -4.47 -3.78
N TYR A 53 -4.35 -4.29 -4.33
CA TYR A 53 -4.52 -4.02 -5.76
C TYR A 53 -4.07 -2.61 -6.14
N GLY A 54 -4.30 -1.61 -5.27
CA GLY A 54 -3.82 -0.25 -5.44
C GLY A 54 -2.30 -0.20 -5.48
N SER A 55 -1.61 -0.84 -4.53
CA SER A 55 -0.14 -0.96 -4.54
C SER A 55 0.37 -1.68 -5.79
N MET A 56 -0.28 -2.76 -6.22
CA MET A 56 0.09 -3.47 -7.44
C MET A 56 0.02 -2.56 -8.67
N LEU A 57 -1.09 -1.84 -8.84
CA LEU A 57 -1.31 -0.98 -9.99
C LEU A 57 -0.37 0.23 -10.00
N VAL A 58 -0.16 0.87 -8.83
CA VAL A 58 0.73 2.03 -8.70
C VAL A 58 2.19 1.62 -8.86
N LEU A 59 2.70 0.74 -8.00
CA LEU A 59 4.12 0.40 -8.00
C LEU A 59 4.50 -0.45 -9.21
N GLY A 60 3.62 -1.37 -9.62
CA GLY A 60 3.83 -2.18 -10.83
C GLY A 60 3.77 -1.31 -12.10
N GLY A 61 2.80 -0.41 -12.21
CA GLY A 61 2.70 0.51 -13.35
C GLY A 61 3.90 1.44 -13.47
N LEU A 62 4.35 2.01 -12.34
CA LEU A 62 5.54 2.87 -12.31
C LEU A 62 6.83 2.10 -12.60
N PHE A 63 6.96 0.87 -12.08
CA PHE A 63 8.12 0.01 -12.37
C PHE A 63 8.21 -0.32 -13.86
N VAL A 64 7.12 -0.80 -14.47
CA VAL A 64 7.05 -1.07 -15.91
C VAL A 64 7.28 0.21 -16.72
N GLY A 65 6.71 1.33 -16.28
CA GLY A 65 6.92 2.63 -16.91
C GLY A 65 8.39 3.04 -16.94
N PHE A 66 9.08 2.93 -15.81
CA PHE A 66 10.50 3.28 -15.74
C PHE A 66 11.35 2.32 -16.58
N SER A 67 11.11 1.01 -16.50
CA SER A 67 11.83 0.02 -17.31
C SER A 67 11.64 0.26 -18.81
N THR A 68 10.42 0.54 -19.26
CA THR A 68 10.12 0.80 -20.67
C THR A 68 10.65 2.16 -21.13
N ALA A 69 10.64 3.18 -20.27
CA ALA A 69 11.25 4.47 -20.57
C ALA A 69 12.76 4.38 -20.78
N VAL A 70 13.48 3.59 -19.95
CA VAL A 70 14.92 3.35 -20.15
C VAL A 70 15.19 2.70 -21.50
N LEU A 71 14.43 1.67 -21.86
CA LEU A 71 14.55 1.01 -23.17
C LEU A 71 14.25 1.97 -24.33
N ALA A 72 13.22 2.79 -24.21
CA ALA A 72 12.86 3.77 -25.22
C ALA A 72 13.98 4.80 -25.45
N ILE A 73 14.59 5.31 -24.37
CA ILE A 73 15.73 6.22 -24.42
C ILE A 73 16.93 5.56 -25.10
N MET A 74 17.26 4.32 -24.75
CA MET A 74 18.36 3.58 -25.37
C MET A 74 18.13 3.33 -26.87
N ALA A 75 16.87 3.19 -27.28
CA ALA A 75 16.47 3.04 -28.68
C ALA A 75 16.37 4.38 -29.44
N GLY A 76 16.58 5.53 -28.78
CA GLY A 76 16.41 6.85 -29.39
C GLY A 76 14.95 7.21 -29.70
N SER A 77 14.00 6.59 -29.00
CA SER A 77 12.55 6.80 -29.16
C SER A 77 11.95 7.53 -27.96
N GLY A 78 10.80 8.17 -28.15
CA GLY A 78 10.07 8.86 -27.07
C GLY A 78 9.37 7.88 -26.12
N PHE A 79 9.25 8.25 -24.86
CA PHE A 79 8.62 7.41 -23.82
C PHE A 79 7.27 7.95 -23.34
N ALA A 80 6.93 9.19 -23.65
CA ALA A 80 5.73 9.83 -23.13
C ALA A 80 4.43 9.09 -23.51
N PRO A 81 4.23 8.57 -24.75
CA PRO A 81 3.02 7.82 -25.07
C PRO A 81 2.86 6.56 -24.23
N THR A 82 3.94 5.83 -23.99
CA THR A 82 3.94 4.61 -23.16
C THR A 82 3.62 4.94 -21.71
N LEU A 83 4.26 5.98 -21.14
CA LEU A 83 3.98 6.43 -19.78
C LEU A 83 2.55 6.97 -19.62
N ALA A 84 2.00 7.64 -20.64
CA ALA A 84 0.62 8.10 -20.62
C ALA A 84 -0.39 6.95 -20.55
N VAL A 85 -0.15 5.84 -21.26
CA VAL A 85 -0.98 4.63 -21.15
C VAL A 85 -0.85 3.99 -19.77
N LEU A 86 0.38 3.88 -19.25
CA LEU A 86 0.64 3.31 -17.93
C LEU A 86 0.17 4.21 -16.77
N ALA A 87 -0.06 5.50 -17.02
CA ALA A 87 -0.66 6.40 -16.04
C ALA A 87 -2.09 5.99 -15.67
N LEU A 88 -2.83 5.34 -16.57
CA LEU A 88 -4.21 4.90 -16.31
C LEU A 88 -4.29 3.90 -15.15
N PRO A 89 -3.58 2.75 -15.16
CA PRO A 89 -3.58 1.85 -14.01
C PRO A 89 -3.00 2.52 -12.76
N VAL A 90 -1.97 3.38 -12.89
CA VAL A 90 -1.41 4.10 -11.72
C VAL A 90 -2.47 5.01 -11.07
N CYS A 91 -3.18 5.82 -11.85
CA CYS A 91 -4.28 6.65 -11.34
C CYS A 91 -5.40 5.81 -10.74
N ALA A 92 -5.79 4.70 -11.37
CA ALA A 92 -6.78 3.78 -10.83
C ALA A 92 -6.34 3.20 -9.48
N GLY A 93 -5.06 2.81 -9.35
CA GLY A 93 -4.49 2.31 -8.11
C GLY A 93 -4.44 3.36 -7.00
N LEU A 94 -4.08 4.60 -7.33
CA LEU A 94 -4.11 5.73 -6.38
C LEU A 94 -5.54 6.01 -5.90
N LEU A 95 -6.53 5.98 -6.80
CA LEU A 95 -7.94 6.13 -6.43
C LEU A 95 -8.42 5.02 -5.51
N LEU A 96 -8.09 3.76 -5.81
CA LEU A 96 -8.41 2.63 -4.93
C LEU A 96 -7.81 2.82 -3.54
N GLU A 97 -6.53 3.20 -3.46
CA GLU A 97 -5.83 3.41 -2.20
C GLU A 97 -6.46 4.55 -1.39
N VAL A 98 -6.69 5.71 -2.00
CA VAL A 98 -7.30 6.88 -1.34
C VAL A 98 -8.72 6.56 -0.85
N LEU A 99 -9.56 5.96 -1.70
CA LEU A 99 -10.95 5.62 -1.35
C LEU A 99 -11.00 4.55 -0.26
N GLY A 100 -10.15 3.53 -0.35
CA GLY A 100 -10.03 2.48 0.66
C GLY A 100 -9.63 3.04 2.02
N LEU A 101 -8.58 3.87 2.06
CA LEU A 101 -8.09 4.49 3.29
C LEU A 101 -9.11 5.47 3.88
N TRP A 102 -9.81 6.24 3.04
CA TRP A 102 -10.87 7.13 3.50
C TRP A 102 -12.01 6.36 4.15
N ARG A 103 -12.49 5.28 3.51
CA ARG A 103 -13.56 4.46 4.09
C ARG A 103 -13.10 3.73 5.34
N HIS A 104 -11.89 3.18 5.34
CA HIS A 104 -11.32 2.52 6.51
C HIS A 104 -11.26 3.48 7.69
N ALA A 105 -10.75 4.70 7.48
CA ALA A 105 -10.71 5.73 8.52
C ALA A 105 -12.11 6.05 9.06
N HIS A 106 -13.10 6.22 8.18
CA HIS A 106 -14.49 6.44 8.57
C HIS A 106 -15.05 5.29 9.40
N ASP A 107 -14.86 4.04 8.96
CA ASP A 107 -15.44 2.87 9.62
C ASP A 107 -14.74 2.59 10.95
N MET A 108 -13.44 2.85 11.06
CA MET A 108 -12.71 2.72 12.32
C MET A 108 -13.13 3.77 13.36
N GLN A 109 -13.49 5.00 12.95
CA GLN A 109 -14.01 6.03 13.87
C GLN A 109 -15.33 5.60 14.55
N HIS A 110 -16.14 4.81 13.84
CA HIS A 110 -17.43 4.31 14.31
C HIS A 110 -17.35 2.89 14.89
N SER A 111 -16.17 2.27 14.85
CA SER A 111 -15.93 0.95 15.44
C SER A 111 -15.70 1.02 16.96
N SER A 112 -15.65 -0.14 17.61
CA SER A 112 -15.29 -0.28 19.03
C SER A 112 -13.99 -1.09 19.19
N GLY A 113 -13.39 -1.02 20.38
CA GLY A 113 -12.18 -1.78 20.72
C GLY A 113 -10.98 -1.45 19.83
N GLU A 114 -10.37 -2.48 19.24
CA GLU A 114 -9.13 -2.39 18.47
C GLU A 114 -9.21 -1.41 17.29
N GLY A 115 -10.35 -1.36 16.57
CA GLY A 115 -10.49 -0.48 15.41
C GLY A 115 -10.42 1.01 15.79
N LYS A 116 -11.13 1.39 16.87
CA LYS A 116 -11.14 2.76 17.38
C LYS A 116 -9.80 3.15 18.01
N ALA A 117 -9.20 2.23 18.78
CA ALA A 117 -7.86 2.43 19.35
C ALA A 117 -6.83 2.64 18.24
N GLY A 118 -6.91 1.85 17.16
CA GLY A 118 -6.00 2.00 16.04
C GLY A 118 -6.19 3.30 15.26
N HIS A 119 -7.45 3.74 15.09
CA HIS A 119 -7.72 5.07 14.52
C HIS A 119 -7.20 6.21 15.39
N TYR A 120 -7.35 6.10 16.71
CA TYR A 120 -6.82 7.07 17.64
C TYR A 120 -5.30 7.18 17.48
N LEU A 121 -4.57 6.07 17.59
CA LEU A 121 -3.11 6.03 17.51
C LEU A 121 -2.56 6.59 16.18
N GLN A 122 -3.16 6.23 15.04
CA GLN A 122 -2.72 6.76 13.74
C GLN A 122 -2.97 8.28 13.61
N SER A 123 -4.01 8.80 14.24
CA SER A 123 -4.40 10.22 14.14
C SER A 123 -3.72 11.11 15.18
N THR A 124 -3.23 10.54 16.29
CA THR A 124 -2.55 11.25 17.37
C THR A 124 -1.04 11.02 17.34
N GLU A 125 -0.55 9.88 17.82
CA GLU A 125 0.88 9.57 17.94
C GLU A 125 1.59 9.61 16.58
N PHE A 126 0.98 9.00 15.56
CA PHE A 126 1.49 9.04 14.19
C PHE A 126 0.83 10.12 13.32
N GLY A 127 0.14 11.10 13.92
CA GLY A 127 -0.71 12.05 13.20
C GLY A 127 0.00 12.80 12.07
N LYS A 128 1.24 13.25 12.28
CA LYS A 128 2.06 13.92 11.24
C LYS A 128 2.37 12.98 10.08
N THR A 129 2.74 11.74 10.37
CA THR A 129 3.09 10.71 9.40
C THR A 129 1.84 10.26 8.61
N TYR A 130 0.71 10.14 9.29
CA TYR A 130 -0.60 9.88 8.70
C TYR A 130 -1.05 11.00 7.76
N MET A 131 -0.96 12.26 8.19
CA MET A 131 -1.25 13.43 7.36
C MET A 131 -0.32 13.51 6.16
N ALA A 132 1.00 13.33 6.35
CA ALA A 132 1.97 13.37 5.27
C ALA A 132 1.65 12.33 4.19
N ARG A 133 1.34 11.08 4.57
CA ARG A 133 0.92 10.04 3.62
C ARG A 133 -0.33 10.44 2.85
N ASN A 134 -1.36 10.96 3.52
CA ASN A 134 -2.60 11.35 2.85
C ASN A 134 -2.41 12.54 1.89
N ILE A 135 -1.59 13.53 2.27
CA ILE A 135 -1.24 14.66 1.41
C ILE A 135 -0.48 14.18 0.18
N VAL A 136 0.52 13.31 0.35
CA VAL A 136 1.30 12.77 -0.76
C VAL A 136 0.41 11.95 -1.70
N LEU A 137 -0.46 11.07 -1.18
CA LEU A 137 -1.40 10.32 -2.01
C LEU A 137 -2.36 11.23 -2.78
N GLY A 138 -2.88 12.28 -2.12
CA GLY A 138 -3.74 13.26 -2.76
C GLY A 138 -3.03 14.09 -3.84
N ALA A 139 -1.75 14.38 -3.66
CA ALA A 139 -0.93 15.11 -4.65
C ALA A 139 -0.47 14.23 -5.82
N LEU A 140 -0.21 12.94 -5.59
CA LEU A 140 0.26 12.01 -6.61
C LEU A 140 -0.73 11.87 -7.78
N LEU A 141 -2.04 11.85 -7.50
CA LEU A 141 -3.06 11.67 -8.53
C LEU A 141 -3.03 12.79 -9.60
N PRO A 142 -3.14 14.09 -9.24
CA PRO A 142 -3.03 15.16 -10.23
C PRO A 142 -1.62 15.28 -10.83
N MET A 143 -0.55 14.91 -10.11
CA MET A 143 0.80 14.89 -10.67
C MET A 143 0.91 13.86 -11.81
N VAL A 144 0.48 12.62 -11.58
CA VAL A 144 0.49 11.55 -12.59
C VAL A 144 -0.37 11.93 -13.78
N ALA A 145 -1.60 12.41 -13.54
CA ALA A 145 -2.50 12.83 -14.62
C ALA A 145 -1.92 14.01 -15.42
N GLY A 146 -1.34 15.00 -14.74
CA GLY A 146 -0.70 16.16 -15.38
C GLY A 146 0.50 15.77 -16.24
N LEU A 147 1.36 14.87 -15.76
CA LEU A 147 2.50 14.37 -16.54
C LEU A 147 2.06 13.55 -17.76
N ALA A 148 1.03 12.72 -17.59
CA ALA A 148 0.47 11.91 -18.67
C ALA A 148 -0.12 12.78 -19.79
N LEU A 149 -0.88 13.82 -19.43
CA LEU A 149 -1.48 14.76 -20.39
C LEU A 149 -0.46 15.74 -20.98
N GLY A 150 0.56 16.11 -20.22
CA GLY A 150 1.59 17.06 -20.64
C GLY A 150 2.60 16.48 -21.63
N GLY A 151 2.73 15.15 -21.71
CA GLY A 151 3.60 14.50 -22.69
C GLY A 151 5.08 14.90 -22.56
N VAL A 152 5.56 15.12 -21.33
CA VAL A 152 6.91 15.67 -21.08
C VAL A 152 7.98 14.61 -21.40
N GLU A 153 8.82 14.91 -22.39
CA GLU A 153 9.91 14.05 -22.86
C GLU A 153 11.28 14.48 -22.29
N GLY A 154 12.30 13.66 -22.54
CA GLY A 154 13.69 13.95 -22.22
C GLY A 154 14.00 14.01 -20.72
N VAL A 155 15.10 14.69 -20.36
CA VAL A 155 15.59 14.80 -18.97
C VAL A 155 14.51 15.33 -18.01
N PRO A 156 13.72 16.38 -18.34
CA PRO A 156 12.64 16.83 -17.46
C PRO A 156 11.58 15.76 -17.22
N GLY A 157 11.18 15.02 -18.26
CA GLY A 157 10.21 13.92 -18.14
C GLY A 157 10.70 12.82 -17.21
N VAL A 158 11.94 12.36 -17.41
CA VAL A 158 12.58 11.34 -16.55
C VAL A 158 12.65 11.81 -15.09
N PHE A 159 13.04 13.06 -14.87
CA PHE A 159 13.13 13.62 -13.53
C PHE A 159 11.76 13.67 -12.83
N LEU A 160 10.73 14.19 -13.51
CA LEU A 160 9.39 14.35 -12.94
C LEU A 160 8.72 12.99 -12.64
N TRP A 161 8.82 12.04 -13.57
CA TRP A 161 8.35 10.66 -13.34
C TRP A 161 9.14 9.95 -12.24
N GLY A 162 10.44 10.23 -12.13
CA GLY A 162 11.29 9.76 -11.02
C GLY A 162 10.83 10.28 -9.66
N VAL A 163 10.50 11.58 -9.56
CA VAL A 163 9.96 12.20 -8.34
C VAL A 163 8.62 11.57 -7.95
N VAL A 164 7.70 11.41 -8.91
CA VAL A 164 6.41 10.72 -8.68
C VAL A 164 6.64 9.29 -8.17
N THR A 165 7.58 8.57 -8.76
CA THR A 165 7.90 7.20 -8.35
C THR A 165 8.44 7.14 -6.93
N LEU A 166 9.37 8.04 -6.59
CA LEU A 166 9.93 8.12 -5.24
C LEU A 166 8.85 8.46 -4.20
N LEU A 167 7.98 9.44 -4.50
CA LEU A 167 6.87 9.82 -3.62
C LEU A 167 5.89 8.67 -3.42
N ALA A 168 5.55 7.92 -4.47
CA ALA A 168 4.71 6.74 -4.38
C ALA A 168 5.33 5.64 -3.49
N ILE A 169 6.63 5.39 -3.63
CA ILE A 169 7.36 4.44 -2.78
C ILE A 169 7.34 4.91 -1.32
N VAL A 170 7.65 6.18 -1.06
CA VAL A 170 7.63 6.75 0.29
C VAL A 170 6.24 6.65 0.92
N ALA A 171 5.18 6.99 0.18
CA ALA A 171 3.81 6.85 0.65
C ALA A 171 3.45 5.40 0.98
N ALA A 172 3.85 4.44 0.14
CA ALA A 172 3.63 3.01 0.37
C ALA A 172 4.39 2.49 1.61
N VAL A 173 5.64 2.91 1.80
CA VAL A 173 6.45 2.55 2.97
C VAL A 173 5.82 3.13 4.24
N ILE A 174 5.45 4.41 4.24
CA ILE A 174 4.78 5.05 5.37
C ILE A 174 3.45 4.34 5.69
N GLY A 175 2.65 4.03 4.67
CA GLY A 175 1.38 3.32 4.84
C GLY A 175 1.56 1.99 5.58
N ARG A 176 2.56 1.19 5.17
CA ARG A 176 2.90 -0.09 5.82
C ARG A 176 3.47 0.10 7.22
N ALA A 177 4.31 1.12 7.43
CA ALA A 177 4.89 1.42 8.73
C ALA A 177 3.79 1.79 9.76
N ILE A 178 2.87 2.68 9.39
CA ILE A 178 1.72 3.03 10.25
C ILE A 178 0.87 1.80 10.51
N PHE A 179 0.56 1.03 9.45
CA PHE A 179 -0.24 -0.19 9.58
C PHE A 179 0.35 -1.13 10.65
N TYR A 180 1.64 -1.48 10.56
CA TYR A 180 2.27 -2.38 11.53
C TYR A 180 2.41 -1.78 12.93
N ALA A 181 2.62 -0.47 13.04
CA ALA A 181 2.69 0.20 14.34
C ALA A 181 1.33 0.21 15.07
N VAL A 182 0.24 0.32 14.30
CA VAL A 182 -1.12 0.42 14.84
C VAL A 182 -1.75 -0.93 15.17
N VAL A 183 -1.33 -1.96 14.43
CA VAL A 183 -1.85 -3.32 14.50
C VAL A 183 -1.30 -4.13 15.70
N VAL A 184 -0.44 -3.53 16.53
CA VAL A 184 0.14 -4.20 17.69
C VAL A 184 -0.98 -4.71 18.61
N PRO A 185 -1.03 -6.03 18.90
CA PRO A 185 -2.17 -6.64 19.54
C PRO A 185 -2.33 -6.13 20.97
N THR A 186 -3.40 -5.39 21.22
CA THR A 186 -3.87 -5.06 22.56
C THR A 186 -4.47 -6.26 23.29
N THR A 187 -4.66 -7.40 22.60
CA THR A 187 -5.42 -8.56 23.09
C THR A 187 -4.71 -9.91 22.99
N MET A 188 -3.42 -10.00 22.63
CA MET A 188 -2.72 -11.30 22.65
C MET A 188 -2.34 -11.68 24.09
N PRO A 189 -2.88 -12.79 24.65
CA PRO A 189 -2.43 -13.31 25.92
C PRO A 189 -1.03 -13.91 25.74
N GLY A 190 -0.07 -13.40 26.50
CA GLY A 190 1.30 -13.90 26.53
C GLY A 190 2.33 -12.80 26.36
N ALA A 191 2.97 -12.45 27.48
CA ALA A 191 4.37 -12.04 27.74
C ALA A 191 5.19 -11.24 26.69
N PHE A 192 4.63 -10.71 25.60
CA PHE A 192 5.40 -9.95 24.61
C PHE A 192 5.47 -8.45 24.95
N PHE A 193 4.45 -7.90 25.64
CA PHE A 193 4.35 -6.46 25.90
C PHE A 193 4.54 -6.02 27.36
N TRP A 194 4.69 -6.94 28.32
CA TRP A 194 4.94 -6.59 29.73
C TRP A 194 6.22 -5.78 29.95
N LYS A 195 7.15 -5.73 28.99
CA LYS A 195 8.37 -4.90 29.05
C LYS A 195 8.27 -3.58 28.28
N ASN A 196 7.21 -3.33 27.52
CA ASN A 196 7.05 -2.08 26.79
C ASN A 196 6.27 -1.08 27.67
N ALA A 197 6.98 -0.08 28.21
CA ALA A 197 6.41 0.94 29.09
C ALA A 197 5.28 1.73 28.42
N GLY A 198 5.39 2.02 27.11
CA GLY A 198 4.35 2.71 26.35
C GLY A 198 3.07 1.89 26.23
N PHE A 199 3.18 0.56 26.06
CA PHE A 199 2.02 -0.32 26.04
C PHE A 199 1.34 -0.40 27.41
N GLN A 200 2.09 -0.49 28.51
CA GLN A 200 1.51 -0.50 29.84
C GLN A 200 0.70 0.77 30.12
N GLN A 201 1.25 1.92 29.73
CA GLN A 201 0.60 3.21 29.92
C GLN A 201 -0.65 3.35 29.03
N HIS A 202 -0.57 2.99 27.75
CA HIS A 202 -1.74 2.95 26.87
C HIS A 202 -2.82 1.99 27.38
N ALA A 203 -2.43 0.83 27.91
CA ALA A 203 -3.36 -0.16 28.44
C ALA A 203 -4.11 0.38 29.68
N ARG A 204 -3.46 1.18 30.53
CA ARG A 204 -4.10 1.88 31.65
C ARG A 204 -5.02 2.99 31.18
N GLU A 205 -4.56 3.84 30.25
CA GLU A 205 -5.33 4.98 29.73
C GLU A 205 -6.61 4.57 28.96
N THR A 206 -6.62 3.37 28.38
CA THR A 206 -7.74 2.86 27.58
C THR A 206 -8.62 1.84 28.30
N GLY A 207 -8.30 1.48 29.56
CA GLY A 207 -9.02 0.47 30.33
C GLY A 207 -8.74 -0.98 29.91
N LEU A 208 -7.77 -1.22 29.01
CA LEU A 208 -7.31 -2.56 28.67
C LEU A 208 -6.63 -3.27 29.85
N ALA A 209 -6.05 -2.52 30.80
CA ALA A 209 -5.42 -3.08 32.00
C ALA A 209 -6.41 -3.78 32.94
N ASP A 210 -7.72 -3.51 32.83
CA ASP A 210 -8.77 -4.17 33.63
C ASP A 210 -9.08 -5.59 33.13
N MET A 211 -8.56 -5.96 31.97
CA MET A 211 -8.70 -7.30 31.39
C MET A 211 -7.54 -8.20 31.84
N PRO A 212 -7.78 -9.25 32.65
CA PRO A 212 -6.72 -10.11 33.18
C PRO A 212 -5.82 -10.74 32.09
N GLN A 213 -6.39 -11.00 30.91
CA GLN A 213 -5.68 -11.54 29.75
C GLN A 213 -4.61 -10.60 29.15
N VAL A 214 -4.64 -9.30 29.46
CA VAL A 214 -3.70 -8.30 28.93
C VAL A 214 -2.35 -8.33 29.68
N GLY A 215 -2.33 -8.87 30.91
CA GLY A 215 -1.10 -9.05 31.68
C GLY A 215 -0.41 -7.75 32.10
N VAL A 216 -1.11 -6.61 32.00
CA VAL A 216 -0.69 -5.31 32.51
C VAL A 216 -1.39 -5.10 33.85
N LEU A 217 -0.62 -4.77 34.89
CA LEU A 217 -1.20 -4.37 36.18
C LEU A 217 -1.97 -3.07 36.01
N ALA A 218 -3.27 -3.11 36.30
CA ALA A 218 -4.10 -1.93 36.50
C ALA A 218 -3.46 -1.01 37.54
N ASP A 219 -3.68 0.31 37.42
CA ASP A 219 -3.19 1.27 38.41
C ASP A 219 -3.85 0.98 39.76
N ALA A 220 -3.09 0.39 40.67
CA ALA A 220 -3.44 0.30 42.07
C ALA A 220 -3.07 1.65 42.70
N HIS A 221 -4.06 2.54 42.82
CA HIS A 221 -3.94 3.77 43.60
C HIS A 221 -3.74 3.47 45.09
#